data_AF-A0A960NL88-F1
#
_entry.id   AF-A0A960NL88-F1
#
_cell.length_a   1.000
_cell.length_b   1.000
_cell.length_c   1.000
_cell.angle_alpha   90.00
_cell.angle_beta   90.00
_cell.angle_gamma   90.00
#
_symmetry.space_group_name_H-M   'P 1'
#
loop_
_entity.id
_entity.type
_entity.pdbx_description
1 polymer ?
#
loop_
_entity_poly.entity_id
_entity_poly.type
_entity_poly.pdbx_seq_one_letter_code
_entity_poly.pdbx_strand_id
1 'polypeptide(L)'
;MNFKKHRILIIGGSIALVCLIGAGFLLVQLSSRYGDTAKALVKTQSRLTSLNHRDPYPSQDNVEILQDNLVVMREEVADLKTRLSAANVEVEKIEPAQFAPLLERTYNRIKQRAASLNVPVPGQGTYGYTEYAQGKLPEKRHVERLVRQAKIQEYLAGLLLDAKVSSIEMIQRTSFEGEAEPEDQPANQRFARTPSPTRSANRSAIPETEPSPLYETERYSLTFTGREGAIWEAINQL
;
A
#
# COMPACT_ATOMS: atom_id res chain seq x y z
N MET A 1 -48.69 -35.08 74.04
CA MET A 1 -48.28 -33.66 73.97
C MET A 1 -49.40 -32.85 73.31
N ASN A 2 -49.96 -31.87 74.03
CA ASN A 2 -51.18 -31.16 73.64
C ASN A 2 -50.90 -30.03 72.62
N PHE A 3 -50.60 -30.40 71.37
CA PHE A 3 -50.34 -29.50 70.24
C PHE A 3 -51.51 -28.59 69.82
N LYS A 4 -52.64 -28.58 70.55
CA LYS A 4 -53.81 -27.73 70.25
C LYS A 4 -53.81 -26.42 71.04
N LYS A 5 -53.20 -26.36 72.24
CA LYS A 5 -53.26 -25.18 73.13
C LYS A 5 -52.17 -24.11 72.85
N HIS A 6 -51.08 -24.50 72.19
CA HIS A 6 -49.96 -23.59 71.87
C HIS A 6 -49.88 -23.19 70.39
N ARG A 7 -50.91 -23.50 69.57
CA ARG A 7 -50.89 -23.26 68.12
C ARG A 7 -50.73 -21.79 67.75
N ILE A 8 -51.43 -20.90 68.44
CA ILE A 8 -51.37 -19.45 68.17
C ILE A 8 -49.97 -18.88 68.46
N LEU A 9 -49.31 -19.36 69.53
CA LEU A 9 -47.98 -18.90 69.90
C LEU A 9 -46.90 -19.46 68.96
N ILE A 10 -47.06 -20.69 68.46
CA ILE A 10 -46.16 -21.29 67.47
C ILE A 10 -46.32 -20.59 66.10
N ILE A 11 -47.54 -20.26 65.68
CA ILE A 11 -47.81 -19.56 64.42
C ILE A 11 -47.34 -18.10 64.50
N GLY A 12 -47.61 -17.40 65.60
CA GLY A 12 -47.12 -16.03 65.81
C GLY A 12 -45.60 -15.97 65.90
N GLY A 13 -44.98 -16.94 66.59
CA GLY A 13 -43.53 -17.06 66.68
C GLY A 13 -42.86 -17.36 65.35
N SER A 14 -43.47 -18.21 64.50
CA SER A 14 -42.92 -18.50 63.17
C SER A 14 -43.01 -17.29 62.22
N ILE A 15 -44.11 -16.54 62.25
CA ILE A 15 -44.25 -15.31 61.46
C ILE A 15 -43.24 -14.25 61.90
N ALA A 16 -43.09 -14.04 63.21
CA ALA A 16 -42.10 -13.11 63.75
C ALA A 16 -40.67 -13.51 63.35
N LEU A 17 -40.35 -14.80 63.37
CA LEU A 17 -39.05 -15.32 62.93
C LEU A 17 -38.80 -15.06 61.44
N VAL A 18 -39.81 -15.30 60.58
CA VAL A 18 -39.72 -15.03 59.13
C VAL A 18 -39.55 -13.54 58.85
N CYS A 19 -40.27 -12.66 59.56
CA CYS A 19 -40.10 -11.22 59.45
C CYS A 19 -38.70 -10.76 59.88
N LEU A 20 -38.14 -11.34 60.95
CA LEU A 20 -36.78 -11.05 61.41
C LEU A 20 -35.73 -11.46 60.38
N ILE A 21 -35.89 -12.65 59.77
CA ILE A 21 -35.00 -13.12 58.71
C ILE A 21 -35.11 -12.21 57.48
N GLY A 22 -36.33 -11.82 57.09
CA GLY A 22 -36.56 -10.90 55.97
C GLY A 22 -35.93 -9.51 56.20
N ALA A 23 -36.09 -8.96 57.40
CA ALA A 23 -35.47 -7.69 57.78
C ALA A 23 -33.93 -7.79 57.80
N GLY A 24 -33.39 -8.90 58.33
CA GLY A 24 -31.95 -9.17 58.31
C GLY A 24 -31.40 -9.26 56.88
N PHE A 25 -32.11 -9.96 55.98
CA PHE A 25 -31.71 -10.06 54.58
C PHE A 25 -31.75 -8.71 53.87
N LEU A 26 -32.80 -7.91 54.09
CA LEU A 26 -32.89 -6.56 53.51
C LEU A 26 -31.79 -5.63 54.02
N LEU A 27 -31.43 -5.69 55.31
CA LEU A 27 -30.33 -4.90 55.86
C LEU A 27 -28.98 -5.28 55.25
N VAL A 28 -28.72 -6.57 55.05
CA VAL A 28 -27.49 -7.04 54.38
C VAL A 28 -27.48 -6.59 52.92
N GLN A 29 -28.61 -6.68 52.22
CA GLN A 29 -28.69 -6.25 50.82
C GLN A 29 -28.51 -4.74 50.66
N LEU A 30 -29.10 -3.94 51.55
CA LEU A 30 -28.97 -2.48 51.53
C LEU A 30 -27.53 -2.06 51.87
N SER A 31 -26.96 -2.61 52.95
CA SER A 31 -25.58 -2.29 53.36
C SER A 31 -24.56 -2.66 52.28
N SER A 32 -24.75 -3.78 51.60
CA SER A 32 -23.93 -4.18 50.45
C SER A 32 -24.01 -3.17 49.30
N ARG A 33 -25.24 -2.80 48.88
CA ARG A 33 -25.46 -1.81 47.81
C ARG A 33 -24.90 -0.43 48.15
N TYR A 34 -25.04 0.03 49.40
CA TYR A 34 -24.43 1.27 49.88
C TYR A 34 -22.89 1.20 49.88
N GLY A 35 -22.32 0.05 50.24
CA GLY A 35 -20.88 -0.17 50.16
C GLY A 35 -20.34 -0.07 48.73
N ASP A 36 -21.06 -0.64 47.76
CA ASP A 36 -20.67 -0.61 46.35
C ASP A 36 -20.78 0.80 45.75
N THR A 37 -21.84 1.56 46.06
CA THR A 37 -21.99 2.94 45.59
C THR A 37 -20.97 3.88 46.22
N ALA A 38 -20.67 3.71 47.50
CA ALA A 38 -19.62 4.47 48.17
C ALA A 38 -18.23 4.21 47.55
N LYS A 39 -17.90 2.94 47.27
CA LYS A 39 -16.65 2.57 46.57
C LYS A 39 -16.60 3.15 45.17
N ALA A 40 -17.71 3.11 44.42
CA ALA A 40 -17.79 3.70 43.09
C ALA A 40 -17.54 5.21 43.11
N LEU A 41 -18.11 5.93 44.09
CA LEU A 41 -17.91 7.37 44.28
C LEU A 41 -16.46 7.70 44.61
N VAL A 42 -15.83 6.95 45.53
CA VAL A 42 -14.40 7.14 45.84
C VAL A 42 -13.53 6.91 44.61
N LYS A 43 -13.85 5.89 43.80
CA LYS A 43 -13.12 5.59 42.57
C LYS A 43 -13.27 6.70 41.52
N THR A 44 -14.48 7.24 41.32
CA THR A 44 -14.69 8.35 40.37
C THR A 44 -14.02 9.63 40.85
N GLN A 45 -14.05 9.91 42.15
CA GLN A 45 -13.39 11.08 42.72
C GLN A 45 -11.86 10.97 42.67
N SER A 46 -11.31 9.78 42.92
CA SER A 46 -9.87 9.50 42.73
C SER A 46 -9.45 9.61 41.25
N ARG A 47 -10.29 9.15 40.32
CA ARG A 47 -10.03 9.31 38.89
C ARG A 47 -10.07 10.79 38.47
N LEU A 48 -11.04 11.55 38.96
CA LEU A 48 -11.17 12.98 38.65
C LEU A 48 -9.98 13.76 39.22
N THR A 49 -9.61 13.51 40.48
CA THR A 49 -8.43 14.14 41.09
C THR A 49 -7.14 13.77 40.35
N SER A 50 -6.97 12.51 39.95
CA SER A 50 -5.83 12.08 39.12
C SER A 50 -5.80 12.76 37.75
N LEU A 51 -6.96 12.94 37.08
CA LEU A 51 -7.04 13.63 35.81
C LEU A 51 -6.80 15.14 35.94
N ASN A 52 -7.23 15.76 37.04
CA ASN A 52 -7.03 17.19 37.31
C ASN A 52 -5.59 17.50 37.76
N HIS A 53 -4.89 16.52 38.37
CA HIS A 53 -3.47 16.63 38.71
C HIS A 53 -2.53 16.20 37.59
N ARG A 54 -3.05 15.60 36.51
CA ARG A 54 -2.28 15.51 35.27
C ARG A 54 -2.16 16.91 34.74
N ASP A 55 -0.94 17.34 34.44
CA ASP A 55 -0.69 18.55 33.69
C ASP A 55 -0.68 18.17 32.20
N PRO A 56 -1.79 18.32 31.47
CA PRO A 56 -1.86 17.97 30.05
C PRO A 56 -1.17 19.01 29.17
N TYR A 57 -0.62 20.10 29.74
CA TYR A 57 0.11 21.10 28.99
C TYR A 57 1.49 20.54 28.58
N PRO A 58 2.03 21.00 27.45
CA PRO A 58 3.36 20.60 27.05
C PRO A 58 4.34 21.01 28.15
N SER A 59 4.89 20.03 28.87
CA SER A 59 6.09 20.29 29.67
C SER A 59 7.17 20.79 28.74
N GLN A 60 8.01 21.70 29.21
CA GLN A 60 9.12 22.24 28.42
C GLN A 60 9.99 21.10 27.86
N ASP A 61 10.21 20.06 28.67
CA ASP A 61 10.85 18.81 28.27
C ASP A 61 10.17 18.12 27.07
N ASN A 62 8.83 18.02 27.06
CA ASN A 62 8.10 17.43 25.94
C ASN A 62 8.19 18.29 24.67
N VAL A 63 8.25 19.61 24.81
CA VAL A 63 8.46 20.52 23.67
C VAL A 63 9.86 20.32 23.08
N GLU A 64 10.88 20.24 23.92
CA GLU A 64 12.27 20.02 23.50
C GLU A 64 12.41 18.66 22.81
N ILE A 65 11.87 17.58 23.39
CA ILE A 65 11.86 16.25 22.76
C ILE A 65 11.15 16.27 21.40
N LEU A 66 10.01 16.97 21.29
CA LEU A 66 9.31 17.07 20.01
C LEU A 66 10.07 17.93 18.99
N GLN A 67 10.79 18.96 19.42
CA GLN A 67 11.65 19.76 18.54
C GLN A 67 12.82 18.93 18.02
N ASP A 68 13.48 18.14 18.87
CA ASP A 68 14.57 17.25 18.46
C ASP A 68 14.07 16.20 17.45
N ASN A 69 12.91 15.59 17.73
CA ASN A 69 12.29 14.65 16.79
C ASN A 69 11.93 15.31 15.45
N LEU A 70 11.46 16.56 15.46
CA LEU A 70 11.18 17.30 14.24
C LEU A 70 12.44 17.60 13.43
N VAL A 71 13.58 17.84 14.08
CA VAL A 71 14.87 18.02 13.39
C VAL A 71 15.26 16.73 12.70
N VAL A 72 15.23 15.60 13.41
CA VAL A 72 15.56 14.27 12.83
C VAL A 72 14.63 13.94 11.67
N MET A 73 13.31 14.10 11.84
CA MET A 73 12.35 13.81 10.77
C MET A 73 12.54 14.72 9.54
N ARG A 74 12.89 16.00 9.73
CA ARG A 74 13.16 16.91 8.61
C ARG A 74 14.43 16.51 7.86
N GLU A 75 15.46 16.08 8.57
CA GLU A 75 16.69 15.59 7.97
C GLU A 75 16.44 14.32 7.16
N GLU A 76 15.71 13.36 7.72
CA GLU A 76 15.33 12.13 7.01
C GLU A 76 14.49 12.41 5.77
N VAL A 77 13.50 13.31 5.87
CA VAL A 77 12.68 13.70 4.71
C VAL A 77 13.50 14.43 3.66
N ALA A 78 14.45 15.28 4.06
CA ALA A 78 15.35 15.96 3.15
C ALA A 78 16.28 14.97 2.42
N ASP A 79 16.85 14.01 3.15
CA ASP A 79 17.69 12.96 2.58
C ASP A 79 16.89 12.06 1.62
N LEU A 80 15.69 11.62 2.03
CA LEU A 80 14.78 10.87 1.16
C LEU A 80 14.43 11.66 -0.11
N LYS A 81 14.13 12.96 0.01
CA LYS A 81 13.85 13.82 -1.13
C LYS A 81 15.07 13.95 -2.04
N THR A 82 16.27 14.11 -1.49
CA THR A 82 17.51 14.18 -2.29
C THR A 82 17.73 12.86 -3.03
N ARG A 83 17.61 11.72 -2.35
CA ARG A 83 17.76 10.38 -2.97
C ARG A 83 16.71 10.12 -4.06
N LEU A 84 15.46 10.48 -3.81
CA LEU A 84 14.37 10.37 -4.80
C LEU A 84 14.59 11.32 -5.99
N SER A 85 15.05 12.54 -5.74
CA SER A 85 15.35 13.50 -6.81
C SER A 85 16.56 13.07 -7.65
N ALA A 86 17.56 12.44 -7.04
CA ALA A 86 18.71 11.87 -7.76
C ALA A 86 18.30 10.69 -8.66
N ALA A 87 17.27 9.93 -8.27
CA ALA A 87 16.69 8.86 -9.08
C ALA A 87 15.69 9.37 -10.14
N ASN A 88 15.30 10.65 -10.11
CA ASN A 88 14.34 11.18 -11.06
C ASN A 88 15.02 11.42 -12.42
N VAL A 89 14.55 10.73 -13.44
CA VAL A 89 15.02 10.91 -14.81
C VAL A 89 14.51 12.25 -15.33
N GLU A 90 15.41 13.24 -15.48
CA GLU A 90 15.05 14.54 -16.06
C GLU A 90 14.60 14.35 -17.51
N VAL A 91 13.36 14.75 -17.80
CA VAL A 91 12.75 14.64 -19.12
C VAL A 91 12.84 16.00 -19.80
N GLU A 92 13.59 16.08 -20.90
CA GLU A 92 13.61 17.27 -21.73
C GLU A 92 12.27 17.39 -22.46
N LYS A 93 11.72 18.60 -22.51
CA LYS A 93 10.48 18.87 -23.24
C LYS A 93 10.78 18.90 -24.73
N ILE A 94 10.50 17.78 -25.39
CA ILE A 94 10.82 17.54 -26.79
C ILE A 94 9.55 17.64 -27.62
N GLU A 95 9.67 18.10 -28.87
CA GLU A 95 8.54 18.11 -29.79
C GLU A 95 8.20 16.69 -30.27
N PRO A 96 6.92 16.37 -30.58
CA PRO A 96 6.53 15.05 -31.08
C PRO A 96 7.38 14.54 -32.27
N ALA A 97 7.80 15.44 -33.16
CA ALA A 97 8.62 15.10 -34.33
C ALA A 97 10.06 14.67 -33.97
N GLN A 98 10.56 15.10 -32.82
CA GLN A 98 11.89 14.79 -32.33
C GLN A 98 11.92 13.48 -31.50
N PHE A 99 10.76 12.88 -31.24
CA PHE A 99 10.68 11.63 -30.47
C PHE A 99 11.25 10.42 -31.22
N ALA A 100 10.87 10.23 -32.49
CA ALA A 100 11.39 9.15 -33.33
C ALA A 100 12.94 9.15 -33.44
N PRO A 101 13.61 10.28 -33.76
CA PRO A 101 15.07 10.30 -33.82
C PRO A 101 15.74 10.13 -32.44
N LEU A 102 15.10 10.55 -31.34
CA LEU A 102 15.61 10.26 -30.00
C LEU A 102 15.59 8.76 -29.72
N LEU A 103 14.48 8.10 -30.04
CA LEU A 103 14.30 6.67 -29.84
C LEU A 103 15.35 5.86 -30.63
N GLU A 104 15.60 6.22 -31.89
CA GLU A 104 16.66 5.61 -32.70
C GLU A 104 18.05 5.79 -32.09
N ARG A 105 18.39 7.00 -31.61
CA ARG A 105 19.68 7.26 -30.94
C ARG A 105 19.83 6.43 -29.68
N THR A 106 18.77 6.30 -28.89
CA THR A 106 18.74 5.46 -27.69
C THR A 106 18.97 3.99 -28.02
N TYR A 107 18.26 3.43 -29.00
CA TYR A 107 18.52 2.05 -29.43
C TYR A 107 19.91 1.84 -29.99
N ASN A 108 20.43 2.81 -30.75
CA ASN A 108 21.78 2.72 -31.30
C ASN A 108 22.83 2.72 -30.18
N ARG A 109 22.65 3.50 -29.11
CA ARG A 109 23.52 3.46 -27.93
C ARG A 109 23.47 2.12 -27.21
N ILE A 110 22.27 1.58 -26.97
CA ILE A 110 22.10 0.24 -26.36
C ILE A 110 22.79 -0.82 -27.23
N LYS A 111 22.57 -0.79 -28.55
CA LYS A 111 23.16 -1.74 -29.50
C LYS A 111 24.68 -1.64 -29.55
N GLN A 112 25.24 -0.43 -29.55
CA GLN A 112 26.69 -0.21 -29.53
C GLN A 112 27.30 -0.74 -28.22
N ARG A 113 26.67 -0.47 -27.07
CA ARG A 113 27.13 -0.95 -25.77
C ARG A 113 27.04 -2.48 -25.69
N ALA A 114 25.93 -3.07 -26.14
CA ALA A 114 25.76 -4.52 -26.20
C ALA A 114 26.79 -5.19 -27.13
N ALA A 115 27.07 -4.59 -28.30
CA ALA A 115 28.10 -5.06 -29.21
C ALA A 115 29.50 -5.02 -28.58
N SER A 116 29.83 -3.99 -27.80
CA SER A 116 31.12 -3.92 -27.09
C SER A 116 31.29 -5.02 -26.04
N LEU A 117 30.18 -5.53 -25.49
CA LEU A 117 30.13 -6.58 -24.48
C LEU A 117 29.83 -7.97 -25.07
N ASN A 118 29.69 -8.08 -26.41
CA ASN A 118 29.26 -9.29 -27.12
C ASN A 118 27.93 -9.88 -26.61
N VAL A 119 27.01 -9.05 -26.13
CA VAL A 119 25.68 -9.47 -25.68
C VAL A 119 24.69 -9.28 -26.83
N PRO A 120 23.99 -10.33 -27.29
CA PRO A 120 22.91 -10.19 -28.25
C PRO A 120 21.72 -9.47 -27.60
N VAL A 121 21.24 -8.44 -28.28
CA VAL A 121 20.08 -7.61 -27.90
C VAL A 121 19.00 -7.72 -28.95
N PRO A 122 17.72 -7.58 -28.57
CA PRO A 122 16.63 -7.71 -29.51
C PRO A 122 16.57 -6.51 -30.46
N GLY A 123 15.95 -6.71 -31.62
CA GLY A 123 15.78 -5.68 -32.65
C GLY A 123 14.85 -4.54 -32.18
N GLN A 124 14.92 -3.39 -32.88
CA GLN A 124 14.18 -2.16 -32.53
C GLN A 124 12.66 -2.36 -32.34
N GLY A 125 12.07 -3.37 -32.99
CA GLY A 125 10.63 -3.69 -32.87
C GLY A 125 10.22 -4.39 -31.57
N THR A 126 11.15 -4.86 -30.74
CA THR A 126 10.83 -5.67 -29.53
C THR A 126 10.65 -4.81 -28.27
N TYR A 127 10.93 -3.52 -28.36
CA TYR A 127 10.95 -2.61 -27.21
C TYR A 127 9.58 -1.96 -26.90
N GLY A 128 8.53 -2.30 -27.68
CA GLY A 128 7.17 -1.79 -27.48
C GLY A 128 6.89 -0.42 -28.10
N TYR A 129 7.74 0.04 -29.03
CA TYR A 129 7.60 1.31 -29.77
C TYR A 129 7.37 1.10 -31.28
N THR A 130 6.81 -0.05 -31.67
CA THR A 130 6.58 -0.40 -33.08
C THR A 130 5.75 0.64 -33.82
N GLU A 131 4.75 1.23 -33.18
CA GLU A 131 3.89 2.26 -33.78
C GLU A 131 4.64 3.55 -34.09
N TYR A 132 5.55 3.97 -33.20
CA TYR A 132 6.37 5.17 -33.38
C TYR A 132 7.50 4.97 -34.38
N ALA A 133 8.08 3.76 -34.40
CA ALA A 133 9.07 3.38 -35.40
C ALA A 133 8.47 3.33 -36.82
N GLN A 134 7.15 3.12 -36.94
CA GLN A 134 6.41 3.15 -38.20
C GLN A 134 5.96 4.56 -38.62
N GLY A 135 6.34 5.60 -37.87
CA GLY A 135 6.08 6.99 -38.23
C GLY A 135 4.79 7.59 -37.65
N LYS A 136 4.12 6.91 -36.72
CA LYS A 136 3.02 7.53 -35.95
C LYS A 136 3.59 8.62 -35.05
N LEU A 137 3.01 9.82 -35.09
CA LEU A 137 3.42 10.90 -34.18
C LEU A 137 2.72 10.73 -32.83
N PRO A 138 3.45 10.85 -31.71
CA PRO A 138 2.84 10.84 -30.38
C PRO A 138 2.01 12.11 -30.14
N GLU A 139 0.95 11.99 -29.34
CA GLU A 139 0.22 13.17 -28.90
C GLU A 139 1.08 14.03 -27.99
N LYS A 140 0.95 15.36 -28.11
CA LYS A 140 1.74 16.34 -27.34
C LYS A 140 1.70 16.10 -25.83
N ARG A 141 0.57 15.60 -25.30
CA ARG A 141 0.38 15.30 -23.87
C ARG A 141 1.17 14.08 -23.40
N HIS A 142 1.51 13.17 -24.32
CA HIS A 142 2.18 11.91 -24.01
C HIS A 142 3.68 11.92 -24.29
N VAL A 143 4.19 12.92 -25.04
CA VAL A 143 5.62 12.98 -25.41
C VAL A 143 6.54 12.95 -24.20
N GLU A 144 6.27 13.74 -23.16
CA GLU A 144 7.11 13.78 -21.96
C GLU A 144 7.16 12.40 -21.28
N ARG A 145 6.02 11.73 -21.13
CA ARG A 145 5.94 10.38 -20.57
C ARG A 145 6.67 9.35 -21.45
N LEU A 146 6.54 9.43 -22.77
CA LEU A 146 7.21 8.54 -23.71
C LEU A 146 8.74 8.68 -23.68
N VAL A 147 9.24 9.91 -23.58
CA VAL A 147 10.68 10.19 -23.44
C VAL A 147 11.19 9.64 -22.11
N ARG A 148 10.44 9.81 -21.02
CA ARG A 148 10.76 9.20 -19.71
C ARG A 148 10.89 7.69 -19.86
N GLN A 149 9.91 7.05 -20.48
CA GLN A 149 9.89 5.60 -20.65
C GLN A 149 11.08 5.09 -21.48
N ALA A 150 11.45 5.81 -22.54
CA ALA A 150 12.59 5.44 -23.39
C ALA A 150 13.91 5.54 -22.63
N LYS A 151 14.07 6.59 -21.80
CA LYS A 151 15.26 6.74 -20.92
C LYS A 151 15.30 5.67 -19.82
N ILE A 152 14.17 5.35 -19.20
CA ILE A 152 14.09 4.25 -18.22
C ILE A 152 14.48 2.92 -18.89
N GLN A 153 13.98 2.66 -20.09
CA GLN A 153 14.33 1.45 -20.83
C GLN A 153 15.81 1.38 -21.20
N GLU A 154 16.42 2.51 -21.58
CA GLU A 154 17.87 2.63 -21.79
C GLU A 154 18.65 2.29 -20.53
N TYR A 155 18.21 2.82 -19.39
CA TYR A 155 18.82 2.56 -18.09
C TYR A 155 18.71 1.09 -17.68
N LEU A 156 17.52 0.50 -17.79
CA LEU A 156 17.28 -0.93 -17.50
C LEU A 156 18.14 -1.83 -18.40
N ALA A 157 18.22 -1.53 -19.70
CA ALA A 157 19.10 -2.26 -20.60
C ALA A 157 20.58 -2.10 -20.21
N GLY A 158 20.98 -0.91 -19.77
CA GLY A 158 22.32 -0.63 -19.24
C GLY A 158 22.67 -1.49 -18.03
N LEU A 159 21.77 -1.60 -17.04
CA LEU A 159 21.96 -2.44 -15.86
C LEU A 159 22.12 -3.91 -16.22
N LEU A 160 21.29 -4.43 -17.11
CA LEU A 160 21.41 -5.82 -17.58
C LEU A 160 22.77 -6.07 -18.28
N LEU A 161 23.24 -5.11 -19.08
CA LEU A 161 24.54 -5.19 -19.73
C LEU A 161 25.71 -5.13 -18.73
N ASP A 162 25.61 -4.29 -17.70
CA ASP A 162 26.62 -4.16 -16.64
C ASP A 162 26.69 -5.41 -15.75
N ALA A 163 25.56 -6.07 -15.52
CA ALA A 163 25.46 -7.38 -14.90
C ALA A 163 26.00 -8.55 -15.75
N LYS A 164 26.42 -8.28 -17.01
CA LYS A 164 27.00 -9.26 -17.95
C LYS A 164 26.06 -10.45 -18.25
N VAL A 165 24.79 -10.17 -18.49
CA VAL A 165 23.84 -11.19 -18.95
C VAL A 165 24.25 -11.78 -20.31
N SER A 166 23.90 -13.04 -20.56
CA SER A 166 24.29 -13.76 -21.78
C SER A 166 23.50 -13.30 -23.01
N SER A 167 22.23 -12.94 -22.85
CA SER A 167 21.38 -12.40 -23.92
C SER A 167 20.18 -11.64 -23.35
N ILE A 168 19.79 -10.55 -24.00
CA ILE A 168 18.53 -9.86 -23.74
C ILE A 168 17.55 -10.31 -24.84
N GLU A 169 16.40 -10.86 -24.45
CA GLU A 169 15.43 -11.41 -25.39
C GLU A 169 14.28 -10.43 -25.63
N MET A 170 13.79 -9.78 -24.59
CA MET A 170 12.63 -8.92 -24.67
C MET A 170 12.63 -7.86 -23.56
N ILE A 171 12.31 -6.61 -23.93
CA ILE A 171 12.02 -5.55 -22.97
C ILE A 171 10.72 -4.88 -23.40
N GLN A 172 9.59 -5.29 -22.81
CA GLN A 172 8.27 -4.73 -23.13
C GLN A 172 7.85 -3.69 -22.11
N ARG A 173 7.28 -2.59 -22.60
CA ARG A 173 6.54 -1.60 -21.80
C ARG A 173 5.05 -1.88 -21.87
N THR A 174 4.30 -1.49 -20.84
CA THR A 174 2.84 -1.38 -20.95
C THR A 174 2.49 -0.17 -21.82
N SER A 175 1.80 -0.42 -22.94
CA SER A 175 1.25 0.63 -23.80
C SER A 175 0.03 1.26 -23.14
N PHE A 176 0.13 2.54 -22.76
CA PHE A 176 -0.99 3.31 -22.20
C PHE A 176 -1.81 4.03 -23.29
N GLU A 177 -1.45 3.86 -24.56
CA GLU A 177 -2.00 4.58 -25.71
C GLU A 177 -3.26 3.92 -26.29
N GLY A 178 -3.62 2.74 -25.77
CA GLY A 178 -4.77 1.93 -26.21
C GLY A 178 -5.84 1.72 -25.14
N GLU A 179 -5.68 2.27 -23.95
CA GLU A 179 -6.79 2.43 -23.01
C GLU A 179 -7.61 3.61 -23.53
N ALA A 180 -8.58 3.28 -24.39
CA ALA A 180 -9.79 4.06 -24.45
C ALA A 180 -10.20 4.38 -23.01
N GLU A 181 -10.57 5.63 -22.74
CA GLU A 181 -11.40 5.96 -21.59
C GLU A 181 -12.43 4.82 -21.41
N PRO A 182 -12.71 4.37 -20.18
CA PRO A 182 -13.82 3.45 -19.97
C PRO A 182 -15.09 4.18 -20.43
N GLU A 183 -15.46 4.01 -21.70
CA GLU A 183 -16.80 4.29 -22.16
C GLU A 183 -17.70 3.41 -21.30
N ASP A 184 -18.46 4.06 -20.43
CA ASP A 184 -19.65 3.51 -19.78
C ASP A 184 -20.55 2.87 -20.86
N GLN A 185 -20.31 1.60 -21.17
CA GLN A 185 -21.22 0.82 -21.99
C GLN A 185 -22.04 -0.09 -21.06
N PRO A 186 -23.36 0.16 -20.94
CA PRO A 186 -24.21 -0.57 -20.02
C PRO A 186 -24.34 -2.03 -20.43
N ALA A 187 -24.34 -2.88 -19.41
CA ALA A 187 -24.63 -4.30 -19.47
C ALA A 187 -25.97 -4.57 -20.17
N ASN A 188 -25.93 -5.04 -21.42
CA ASN A 188 -26.87 -6.03 -21.96
C ASN A 188 -26.54 -6.37 -23.41
N GLN A 189 -26.15 -7.62 -23.67
CA GLN A 189 -26.83 -8.44 -24.66
C GLN A 189 -26.42 -9.91 -24.53
N ARG A 190 -27.37 -10.68 -24.00
CA ARG A 190 -27.42 -12.14 -24.09
C ARG A 190 -27.55 -12.53 -25.56
N PHE A 191 -26.56 -13.25 -26.10
CA PHE A 191 -26.83 -14.29 -27.08
C PHE A 191 -25.89 -15.47 -26.87
N ALA A 192 -26.49 -16.61 -26.55
CA ALA A 192 -25.85 -17.89 -26.40
C ALA A 192 -25.41 -18.43 -27.78
N ARG A 193 -24.19 -19.01 -27.86
CA ARG A 193 -23.90 -20.26 -28.58
C ARG A 193 -22.45 -20.75 -28.37
N THR A 194 -22.36 -21.88 -27.67
CA THR A 194 -21.30 -22.94 -27.66
C THR A 194 -19.85 -22.58 -27.28
N PRO A 195 -19.31 -23.13 -26.16
CA PRO A 195 -17.88 -23.18 -25.93
C PRO A 195 -17.26 -24.52 -26.37
N SER A 196 -16.29 -24.46 -27.30
CA SER A 196 -15.28 -25.50 -27.47
C SER A 196 -14.17 -25.29 -26.43
N PRO A 197 -13.60 -26.35 -25.81
CA PRO A 197 -12.69 -26.19 -24.69
C PRO A 197 -11.26 -25.97 -25.19
N THR A 198 -10.85 -24.71 -25.34
CA THR A 198 -9.42 -24.38 -25.43
C THR A 198 -8.98 -23.75 -24.11
N ARG A 199 -8.45 -24.64 -23.26
CA ARG A 199 -7.35 -24.46 -22.32
C ARG A 199 -7.14 -23.02 -21.80
N SER A 200 -7.70 -22.79 -20.61
CA SER A 200 -7.41 -21.66 -19.73
C SER A 200 -5.90 -21.41 -19.61
N ALA A 201 -5.42 -20.34 -20.24
CA ALA A 201 -4.22 -19.65 -19.79
C ALA A 201 -4.69 -18.57 -18.83
N ASN A 202 -4.71 -18.93 -17.55
CA ASN A 202 -4.95 -18.06 -16.42
C ASN A 202 -3.79 -17.03 -16.38
N ARG A 203 -3.86 -15.99 -17.23
CA ARG A 203 -3.06 -14.78 -17.04
C ARG A 203 -3.68 -14.06 -15.86
N SER A 204 -3.05 -14.23 -14.71
CA SER A 204 -3.31 -13.41 -13.53
C SER A 204 -3.34 -11.95 -13.93
N ALA A 205 -4.54 -11.38 -14.01
CA ALA A 205 -4.71 -9.93 -14.06
C ALA A 205 -4.27 -9.41 -12.69
N ILE A 206 -3.04 -8.89 -12.63
CA ILE A 206 -2.50 -8.22 -11.45
C ILE A 206 -3.23 -6.87 -11.36
N PRO A 207 -3.89 -6.55 -10.23
CA PRO A 207 -4.78 -5.40 -10.13
C PRO A 207 -4.10 -4.10 -10.58
N GLU A 208 -4.80 -3.34 -11.41
CA GLU A 208 -4.45 -1.97 -11.80
C GLU A 208 -4.35 -1.11 -10.54
N THR A 209 -3.24 -0.39 -10.40
CA THR A 209 -2.98 0.48 -9.25
C THR A 209 -3.46 1.88 -9.63
N GLU A 210 -4.49 2.35 -8.93
CA GLU A 210 -5.04 3.71 -9.05
C GLU A 210 -3.93 4.79 -9.04
N PRO A 211 -4.02 5.83 -9.88
CA PRO A 211 -3.00 6.87 -9.96
C PRO A 211 -2.93 7.70 -8.67
N SER A 212 -1.77 7.71 -8.03
CA SER A 212 -1.49 8.57 -6.87
C SER A 212 -1.00 9.94 -7.35
N PRO A 213 -1.40 11.05 -6.71
CA PRO A 213 -0.91 12.40 -7.06
C PRO A 213 0.60 12.58 -6.79
N LEU A 214 1.24 11.65 -6.10
CA LEU A 214 2.65 11.74 -5.69
C LEU A 214 3.60 10.91 -6.56
N TYR A 215 3.10 9.87 -7.24
CA TYR A 215 3.92 8.97 -8.03
C TYR A 215 3.14 8.36 -9.19
N GLU A 216 3.81 8.22 -10.33
CA GLU A 216 3.31 7.47 -11.47
C GLU A 216 3.92 6.07 -11.45
N THR A 217 3.10 5.05 -11.67
CA THR A 217 3.57 3.66 -11.75
C THR A 217 3.60 3.23 -13.21
N GLU A 218 4.78 2.81 -13.69
CA GLU A 218 4.95 2.26 -15.03
C GLU A 218 5.45 0.81 -14.93
N ARG A 219 4.87 -0.08 -15.73
CA ARG A 219 5.19 -1.51 -15.70
C ARG A 219 6.05 -1.89 -16.90
N TYR A 220 7.11 -2.64 -16.61
CA TYR A 220 8.04 -3.19 -17.60
C TYR A 220 8.16 -4.70 -17.42
N SER A 221 8.23 -5.42 -18.52
CA SER A 221 8.49 -6.86 -18.57
C SER A 221 9.83 -7.10 -19.25
N LEU A 222 10.76 -7.75 -18.56
CA LEU A 222 12.09 -8.05 -19.07
C LEU A 222 12.30 -9.56 -19.13
N THR A 223 12.77 -10.04 -20.28
CA THR A 223 13.18 -11.44 -20.49
C THR A 223 14.65 -11.44 -20.91
N PHE A 224 15.50 -12.09 -20.12
CA PHE A 224 16.92 -12.21 -20.38
C PHE A 224 17.43 -13.58 -19.91
N THR A 225 18.54 -14.02 -20.51
CA THR A 225 19.21 -15.27 -20.16
C THR A 225 20.63 -14.95 -19.71
N GLY A 226 21.12 -15.64 -18.68
CA GLY A 226 22.42 -15.38 -18.08
C GLY A 226 22.96 -16.60 -17.32
N ARG A 227 24.21 -16.54 -16.88
CA ARG A 227 24.72 -17.46 -15.85
C ARG A 227 24.09 -17.10 -14.51
N GLU A 228 23.98 -18.05 -13.60
CA GLU A 228 23.40 -17.84 -12.27
C GLU A 228 23.95 -16.59 -11.56
N GLY A 229 25.28 -16.42 -11.53
CA GLY A 229 25.90 -15.23 -10.92
C GLY A 229 25.53 -13.91 -11.59
N ALA A 230 25.35 -13.89 -12.92
CA ALA A 230 24.94 -12.71 -13.66
C ALA A 230 23.44 -12.39 -13.45
N ILE A 231 22.61 -13.42 -13.24
CA ILE A 231 21.18 -13.25 -12.94
C ILE A 231 21.02 -12.61 -11.55
N TRP A 232 21.75 -13.10 -10.55
CA TRP A 232 21.72 -12.50 -9.21
C TRP A 232 22.23 -11.06 -9.20
N GLU A 233 23.32 -10.79 -9.93
CA GLU A 233 23.84 -9.43 -10.08
C GLU A 233 22.82 -8.51 -10.77
N ALA A 234 22.16 -8.99 -11.83
CA ALA A 234 21.12 -8.23 -12.52
C ALA A 234 19.93 -7.92 -11.59
N ILE A 235 19.49 -8.88 -10.78
CA ILE A 235 18.39 -8.69 -9.83
C ILE A 235 18.77 -7.70 -8.72
N ASN A 236 20.01 -7.71 -8.23
CA ASN A 236 20.47 -6.79 -7.19
C ASN A 236 20.62 -5.34 -7.69
N GLN A 237 20.85 -5.17 -8.99
CA GLN A 237 21.02 -3.86 -9.61
C GLN A 237 19.69 -3.21 -10.06
N LEU A 238 18.62 -4.00 -10.19
CA LEU A 238 17.27 -3.57 -10.53
C LEU A 238 16.49 -3.10 -9.30
#